data_AF-A0A5N5SSS4-F1
#
_entry.id   AF-A0A5N5SSS4-F1
#
_cell.length_a   1.000
_cell.length_b   1.000
_cell.length_c   1.000
_cell.angle_alpha   90.00
_cell.angle_beta   90.00
_cell.angle_gamma   90.00
#
_symmetry.space_group_name_H-M   'P 1'
#
loop_
_entity.id
_entity.type
_entity.pdbx_description
1 polymer ?
#
loop_
_entity_poly.entity_id
_entity_poly.type
_entity_poly.pdbx_seq_one_letter_code
_entity_poly.pdbx_strand_id
1 'polypeptide(L)'
;MTYDYSTVNYLISLIDRVDKIYENIVWRDASDNGGFSGMGFVIKKILVHQKWTPVASNQVHYNMERDSWDVRNLLEVFSREYSHKDYCLAHLFTDIKFEGGILGLAYVGSPRRNSVGGICTPEYFKNGHTLYLNSGLSSSRNHYGQRVITREADLVTAHEFGHNWGSEHDPDRPECSPSASQGGSYLMYTYSVSGYDINNKRFSPCSLRAIRAVLVAKSSRCFTEPEESYCGNQRVEGQEECDAGLVGQDDIVVTNIVNCGKKHFVLIGILLVVRIVIIWKKAKFAERSNLQHVNWFQDAPEEKLNVQSHVL
;
A
#
# COMPACT_ATOMS: atom_id res chain seq x y z
N MET A 1 -17.99 12.14 -21.76
CA MET A 1 -17.18 11.81 -20.57
C MET A 1 -16.34 10.60 -20.92
N THR A 2 -15.06 10.78 -21.23
CA THR A 2 -14.13 9.70 -21.53
C THR A 2 -13.29 9.44 -20.28
N TYR A 3 -13.41 8.25 -19.70
CA TYR A 3 -12.60 7.78 -18.57
C TYR A 3 -11.10 7.82 -18.93
N ASP A 4 -10.26 8.23 -17.99
CA ASP A 4 -8.80 8.18 -18.13
C ASP A 4 -8.29 6.74 -17.92
N TYR A 5 -8.55 5.90 -18.91
CA TYR A 5 -8.07 4.52 -18.97
C TYR A 5 -6.54 4.41 -18.86
N SER A 6 -5.79 5.47 -19.18
CA SER A 6 -4.32 5.42 -19.19
C SER A 6 -3.75 5.36 -17.77
N THR A 7 -4.34 6.13 -16.85
CA THR A 7 -3.91 6.21 -15.45
C THR A 7 -4.32 4.96 -14.68
N VAL A 8 -5.54 4.46 -14.89
CA VAL A 8 -6.02 3.21 -14.28
C VAL A 8 -5.14 2.04 -14.69
N ASN A 9 -4.88 1.88 -16.00
CA ASN A 9 -4.03 0.79 -16.51
C ASN A 9 -2.59 0.87 -15.98
N TYR A 10 -2.05 2.09 -15.82
CA TYR A 10 -0.74 2.30 -15.20
C TYR A 10 -0.72 1.78 -13.75
N LEU A 11 -1.75 2.12 -12.96
CA LEU A 11 -1.86 1.69 -11.56
C LEU A 11 -2.06 0.18 -11.42
N ILE A 12 -2.93 -0.43 -12.23
CA ILE A 12 -3.10 -1.89 -12.26
C ILE A 12 -1.74 -2.55 -12.55
N SER A 13 -1.05 -2.08 -13.59
CA SER A 13 0.26 -2.62 -13.96
C SER A 13 1.31 -2.42 -12.87
N LEU A 14 1.25 -1.30 -12.12
CA LEU A 14 2.15 -1.02 -11.00
C LEU A 14 1.89 -1.99 -9.85
N ILE A 15 0.64 -2.14 -9.42
CA ILE A 15 0.27 -3.07 -8.35
C ILE A 15 0.62 -4.51 -8.74
N ASP A 16 0.41 -4.93 -9.99
CA ASP A 16 0.81 -6.27 -10.46
C ASP A 16 2.33 -6.51 -10.38
N ARG A 17 3.15 -5.47 -10.60
CA ARG A 17 4.60 -5.58 -10.45
C ARG A 17 5.02 -5.62 -8.99
N VAL A 18 4.35 -4.85 -8.13
CA VAL A 18 4.57 -4.86 -6.67
C VAL A 18 4.13 -6.20 -6.08
N ASP A 19 2.98 -6.72 -6.48
CA ASP A 19 2.44 -8.02 -6.08
C ASP A 19 3.43 -9.15 -6.35
N LYS A 20 4.04 -9.18 -7.54
CA LYS A 20 5.09 -10.14 -7.88
C LYS A 20 6.31 -10.06 -6.96
N ILE A 21 6.64 -8.91 -6.38
CA ILE A 21 7.71 -8.83 -5.39
C ILE A 21 7.30 -9.60 -4.13
N TYR A 22 6.05 -9.47 -3.69
CA TYR A 22 5.53 -10.07 -2.46
C TYR A 22 5.19 -11.56 -2.60
N GLU A 23 4.54 -11.98 -3.69
CA GLU A 23 4.13 -13.38 -3.91
C GLU A 23 5.33 -14.33 -3.92
N ASN A 24 6.48 -13.86 -4.41
CA ASN A 24 7.71 -14.65 -4.52
C ASN A 24 8.46 -14.81 -3.20
N ILE A 25 7.97 -14.23 -2.11
CA ILE A 25 8.63 -14.26 -0.80
C ILE A 25 8.04 -15.36 0.07
N VAL A 26 8.94 -16.05 0.78
CA VAL A 26 8.58 -16.90 1.91
C VAL A 26 8.86 -16.12 3.19
N TRP A 27 7.82 -15.67 3.87
CA TRP A 27 7.87 -14.94 5.14
C TRP A 27 8.14 -15.91 6.29
N ARG A 28 9.41 -16.30 6.43
CA ARG A 28 9.90 -17.20 7.47
C ARG A 28 11.07 -16.60 8.23
N ASP A 29 11.23 -17.03 9.47
CA ASP A 29 12.49 -16.88 10.21
C ASP A 29 13.35 -18.13 9.94
N ALA A 30 14.68 -17.98 9.91
CA ALA A 30 15.61 -19.09 9.69
C ALA A 30 15.53 -20.17 10.79
N SER A 31 14.98 -19.81 11.95
CA SER A 31 14.83 -20.68 13.13
C SER A 31 13.51 -21.45 13.21
N ASP A 32 12.55 -21.22 12.29
CA ASP A 32 11.19 -21.76 12.38
C ASP A 32 10.82 -22.61 11.14
N ASN A 33 10.13 -23.73 11.37
CA ASN A 33 9.62 -24.59 10.30
C ASN A 33 8.33 -24.07 9.66
N GLY A 34 7.71 -23.01 10.22
CA GLY A 34 6.50 -22.37 9.70
C GLY A 34 6.74 -21.00 9.05
N GLY A 35 6.28 -20.82 7.81
CA GLY A 35 6.33 -19.55 7.08
C GLY A 35 5.08 -19.29 6.23
N PHE A 36 4.84 -18.02 5.90
CA PHE A 36 3.80 -17.65 4.94
C PHE A 36 4.39 -17.58 3.54
N SER A 37 3.65 -18.04 2.54
CA SER A 37 4.04 -17.96 1.13
C SER A 37 2.80 -17.67 0.27
N GLY A 38 3.02 -17.16 -0.94
CA GLY A 38 1.90 -16.79 -1.84
C GLY A 38 1.03 -15.68 -1.26
N MET A 39 1.64 -14.77 -0.49
CA MET A 39 1.00 -13.59 0.07
C MET A 39 1.20 -12.44 -0.92
N GLY A 40 0.14 -11.71 -1.25
CA GLY A 40 0.17 -10.71 -2.30
C GLY A 40 -1.00 -9.74 -2.19
N PHE A 41 -1.23 -8.94 -3.22
CA PHE A 41 -2.21 -7.87 -3.28
C PHE A 41 -3.19 -8.09 -4.42
N VAL A 42 -4.46 -7.80 -4.17
CA VAL A 42 -5.46 -7.63 -5.21
C VAL A 42 -6.16 -6.30 -5.04
N ILE A 43 -6.35 -5.63 -6.16
CA ILE A 43 -7.07 -4.37 -6.19
C ILE A 43 -8.56 -4.69 -6.01
N LYS A 44 -9.15 -4.15 -4.95
CA LYS A 44 -10.61 -4.23 -4.74
C LYS A 44 -11.33 -3.02 -5.31
N LYS A 45 -10.71 -1.84 -5.24
CA LYS A 45 -11.31 -0.61 -5.77
C LYS A 45 -10.24 0.40 -6.18
N ILE A 46 -10.43 1.00 -7.35
CA ILE A 46 -9.69 2.18 -7.80
C ILE A 46 -10.66 3.37 -7.79
N LEU A 47 -10.26 4.47 -7.16
CA LEU A 47 -10.96 5.74 -7.18
C LEU A 47 -10.05 6.81 -7.78
N VAL A 48 -10.50 7.41 -8.88
CA VAL A 48 -9.78 8.47 -9.58
C VAL A 48 -10.48 9.80 -9.37
N HIS A 49 -9.80 10.77 -8.77
CA HIS A 49 -10.35 12.11 -8.62
C HIS A 49 -10.04 12.97 -9.84
N GLN A 50 -11.03 13.19 -10.70
CA GLN A 50 -10.84 14.04 -11.90
C GLN A 50 -10.91 15.55 -11.60
N LYS A 51 -11.46 15.91 -10.44
CA LYS A 51 -11.61 17.29 -9.97
C LYS A 51 -11.33 17.35 -8.48
N TRP A 52 -11.03 18.54 -8.00
CA TRP A 52 -10.95 18.82 -6.57
C TRP A 52 -12.28 18.52 -5.88
N THR A 53 -12.19 18.00 -4.67
CA THR A 53 -13.34 17.84 -3.78
C THR A 53 -13.69 19.20 -3.18
N PRO A 54 -14.89 19.73 -3.43
CA PRO A 54 -15.33 20.97 -2.78
C PRO A 54 -15.40 20.75 -1.27
N VAL A 55 -14.87 21.71 -0.50
CA VAL A 55 -14.89 21.67 0.97
C VAL A 55 -15.47 22.97 1.52
N ALA A 56 -16.22 22.88 2.61
CA ALA A 56 -16.64 24.06 3.38
C ALA A 56 -15.43 24.69 4.10
N SER A 57 -15.56 25.95 4.52
CA SER A 57 -14.46 26.74 5.10
C SER A 57 -13.79 26.13 6.35
N ASN A 58 -14.45 25.21 7.04
CA ASN A 58 -13.95 24.52 8.24
C ASN A 58 -13.68 23.03 8.02
N GLN A 59 -13.70 22.56 6.77
CA GLN A 59 -13.46 21.17 6.41
C GLN A 59 -12.17 21.03 5.62
N VAL A 60 -11.55 19.86 5.73
CA VAL A 60 -10.33 19.51 5.00
C VAL A 60 -10.55 18.14 4.37
N HIS A 61 -10.21 18.02 3.10
CA HIS A 61 -10.25 16.77 2.37
C HIS A 61 -8.91 16.56 1.66
N TYR A 62 -8.44 15.32 1.56
CA TYR A 62 -7.12 15.02 0.97
C TYR A 62 -7.03 15.40 -0.51
N ASN A 63 -8.18 15.45 -1.20
CA ASN A 63 -8.33 15.90 -2.59
C ASN A 63 -8.96 17.30 -2.72
N MET A 64 -8.85 18.17 -1.71
CA MET A 64 -9.26 19.58 -1.86
C MET A 64 -8.25 20.37 -2.70
N GLU A 65 -8.71 21.46 -3.32
CA GLU A 65 -7.83 22.38 -4.05
C GLU A 65 -6.82 23.02 -3.08
N ARG A 66 -5.53 22.84 -3.38
CA ARG A 66 -4.43 23.34 -2.56
C ARG A 66 -3.12 23.35 -3.35
N ASP A 67 -2.31 24.39 -3.16
CA ASP A 67 -1.03 24.54 -3.85
C ASP A 67 0.06 23.55 -3.37
N SER A 68 0.03 23.19 -2.09
CA SER A 68 1.02 22.29 -1.49
C SER A 68 0.49 21.57 -0.25
N TRP A 69 1.07 20.41 0.03
CA TRP A 69 0.77 19.58 1.19
C TRP A 69 2.03 19.26 1.97
N ASP A 70 1.97 19.37 3.30
CA ASP A 70 2.87 18.60 4.15
C ASP A 70 2.48 17.13 4.05
N VAL A 71 3.46 16.26 3.82
CA VAL A 71 3.21 14.84 3.53
C VAL A 71 2.56 14.10 4.69
N ARG A 72 2.91 14.43 5.94
CA ARG A 72 2.31 13.82 7.13
C ARG A 72 0.88 14.27 7.30
N ASN A 73 0.61 15.55 7.10
CA ASN A 73 -0.75 16.09 7.15
C ASN A 73 -1.63 15.49 6.05
N LEU A 74 -1.12 15.34 4.82
CA LEU A 74 -1.87 14.70 3.73
C LEU A 74 -2.22 13.25 4.07
N LEU A 75 -1.27 12.47 4.58
CA LEU A 75 -1.52 11.09 5.01
C LEU A 75 -2.55 11.02 6.14
N GLU A 76 -2.47 11.92 7.13
CA GLU A 76 -3.44 11.95 8.24
C GLU A 76 -4.85 12.28 7.73
N VAL A 77 -4.99 13.28 6.84
CA VAL A 77 -6.29 13.65 6.25
C VAL A 77 -6.83 12.52 5.37
N PHE A 78 -5.99 11.88 4.57
CA PHE A 78 -6.37 10.72 3.76
C PHE A 78 -6.88 9.57 4.64
N SER A 79 -6.29 9.39 5.81
CA SER A 79 -6.66 8.34 6.76
C SER A 79 -8.00 8.59 7.47
N ARG A 80 -8.67 9.72 7.26
CA ARG A 80 -10.01 10.00 7.82
C ARG A 80 -11.13 9.37 7.01
N GLU A 81 -10.84 8.84 5.84
CA GLU A 81 -11.82 8.29 4.91
C GLU A 81 -12.48 7.01 5.48
N TYR A 82 -13.77 7.11 5.84
CA TYR A 82 -14.54 6.04 6.49
C TYR A 82 -14.46 4.71 5.76
N SER A 83 -14.46 4.76 4.43
CA SER A 83 -14.48 3.56 3.61
C SER A 83 -13.16 2.77 3.63
N HIS A 84 -12.06 3.29 4.21
CA HIS A 84 -10.82 2.53 4.38
C HIS A 84 -10.97 1.32 5.31
N LYS A 85 -11.97 1.31 6.19
CA LYS A 85 -12.27 0.19 7.09
C LYS A 85 -12.59 -1.13 6.38
N ASP A 86 -13.05 -1.05 5.13
CA ASP A 86 -13.53 -2.20 4.35
C ASP A 86 -12.41 -2.91 3.55
N TYR A 87 -11.16 -2.44 3.72
CA TYR A 87 -10.00 -2.89 2.96
C TYR A 87 -8.85 -3.24 3.91
N CYS A 88 -7.97 -4.14 3.48
CA CYS A 88 -6.76 -4.43 4.24
C CYS A 88 -5.78 -3.26 4.21
N LEU A 89 -5.71 -2.57 3.06
CA LEU A 89 -4.85 -1.43 2.84
C LEU A 89 -5.51 -0.40 1.91
N ALA A 90 -5.29 0.89 2.17
CA ALA A 90 -5.66 1.99 1.29
C ALA A 90 -4.42 2.83 0.95
N HIS A 91 -4.11 2.99 -0.34
CA HIS A 91 -2.93 3.71 -0.78
C HIS A 91 -3.29 4.90 -1.66
N LEU A 92 -2.72 6.06 -1.36
CA LEU A 92 -2.87 7.27 -2.15
C LEU A 92 -1.69 7.42 -3.11
N PHE A 93 -1.95 7.33 -4.41
CA PHE A 93 -1.01 7.74 -5.45
C PHE A 93 -1.25 9.21 -5.79
N THR A 94 -0.18 10.00 -5.87
CA THR A 94 -0.29 11.43 -6.12
C THR A 94 0.81 11.93 -7.05
N ASP A 95 0.55 13.04 -7.75
CA ASP A 95 1.56 13.76 -8.52
C ASP A 95 2.11 14.99 -7.76
N ILE A 96 1.91 15.05 -6.43
CA ILE A 96 2.38 16.14 -5.58
C ILE A 96 3.87 15.97 -5.26
N LYS A 97 4.68 17.00 -5.51
CA LYS A 97 6.06 17.09 -5.03
C LYS A 97 6.06 17.38 -3.52
N PHE A 98 6.73 16.55 -2.73
CA PHE A 98 6.96 16.81 -1.31
C PHE A 98 8.33 17.44 -1.05
N GLU A 99 8.39 18.25 0.01
CA GLU A 99 9.64 18.81 0.49
C GLU A 99 10.53 17.73 1.13
N GLY A 100 11.85 17.95 1.11
CA GLY A 100 12.82 16.99 1.63
C GLY A 100 13.05 15.74 0.79
N GLY A 101 12.53 15.70 -0.44
CA GLY A 101 12.76 14.59 -1.39
C GLY A 101 11.98 13.32 -1.07
N ILE A 102 10.91 13.45 -0.28
CA ILE A 102 10.05 12.34 0.13
C ILE A 102 9.24 11.85 -1.08
N LEU A 103 9.36 10.56 -1.38
CA LEU A 103 8.60 9.87 -2.42
C LEU A 103 7.42 9.08 -1.87
N GLY A 104 7.42 8.74 -0.59
CA GLY A 104 6.33 8.00 0.03
C GLY A 104 6.29 8.16 1.54
N LEU A 105 5.15 7.82 2.12
CA LEU A 105 4.92 7.83 3.57
C LEU A 105 3.84 6.81 3.94
N ALA A 106 4.10 6.00 4.96
CA ALA A 106 3.15 4.98 5.41
C ALA A 106 3.15 4.80 6.94
N TYR A 107 1.98 4.41 7.48
CA TYR A 107 1.89 3.95 8.86
C TYR A 107 2.48 2.54 9.00
N VAL A 108 3.41 2.37 9.93
CA VAL A 108 4.11 1.10 10.11
C VAL A 108 3.24 0.10 10.88
N GLY A 109 3.10 -1.11 10.34
CA GLY A 109 2.43 -2.21 11.02
C GLY A 109 3.20 -2.66 12.26
N SER A 110 2.49 -2.93 13.36
CA SER A 110 3.10 -3.50 14.57
C SER A 110 2.56 -4.90 14.88
N PRO A 111 3.39 -5.81 15.41
CA PRO A 111 2.99 -7.17 15.76
C PRO A 111 2.13 -7.22 17.03
N ARG A 112 1.98 -6.10 17.74
CA ARG A 112 1.05 -6.02 18.87
C ARG A 112 -0.38 -6.04 18.34
N ARG A 113 -1.20 -6.94 18.90
CA ARG A 113 -2.54 -7.23 18.37
C ARG A 113 -3.45 -5.99 18.31
N ASN A 114 -3.34 -5.09 19.27
CA ASN A 114 -4.20 -3.90 19.39
C ASN A 114 -3.48 -2.59 19.06
N SER A 115 -2.20 -2.65 18.68
CA SER A 115 -1.51 -1.44 18.22
C SER A 115 -2.06 -1.02 16.87
N VAL A 116 -2.14 0.29 16.69
CA VAL A 116 -2.64 0.90 15.48
C VAL A 116 -1.53 1.05 14.43
N GLY A 117 -1.91 1.16 13.16
CA GLY A 117 -0.99 1.29 12.03
C GLY A 117 -0.82 0.02 11.20
N GLY A 118 -0.70 0.22 9.89
CA GLY A 118 -0.48 -0.81 8.90
C GLY A 118 -1.68 -1.73 8.66
N ILE A 119 -1.41 -2.89 8.09
CA ILE A 119 -2.42 -3.87 7.68
C ILE A 119 -3.32 -4.31 8.84
N CYS A 120 -4.62 -4.46 8.56
CA CYS A 120 -5.65 -4.90 9.51
C CYS A 120 -5.62 -4.16 10.88
N THR A 121 -5.27 -2.87 10.88
CA THR A 121 -5.32 -2.02 12.08
C THR A 121 -6.75 -1.82 12.59
N PRO A 122 -6.98 -1.75 13.90
CA PRO A 122 -8.23 -1.20 14.43
C PRO A 122 -8.34 0.31 14.13
N GLU A 123 -9.55 0.84 14.29
CA GLU A 123 -9.85 2.26 14.24
C GLU A 123 -9.09 3.03 15.34
N TYR A 124 -8.64 4.24 15.02
CA TYR A 124 -7.91 5.10 15.95
C TYR A 124 -8.59 6.46 16.09
N PHE A 125 -8.99 6.84 17.31
CA PHE A 125 -9.65 8.11 17.56
C PHE A 125 -8.62 9.17 17.99
N LYS A 126 -8.56 10.29 17.26
CA LYS A 126 -7.67 11.42 17.56
C LYS A 126 -8.37 12.74 17.22
N ASN A 127 -8.38 13.68 18.16
CA ASN A 127 -8.89 15.05 17.97
C ASN A 127 -10.30 15.10 17.35
N GLY A 128 -11.21 14.22 17.78
CA GLY A 128 -12.58 14.17 17.25
C GLY A 128 -12.71 13.51 15.87
N HIS A 129 -11.63 12.97 15.30
CA HIS A 129 -11.64 12.21 14.06
C HIS A 129 -11.40 10.72 14.33
N THR A 130 -12.06 9.87 13.53
CA THR A 130 -11.71 8.45 13.41
C THR A 130 -10.70 8.31 12.28
N LEU A 131 -9.57 7.68 12.56
CA LEU A 131 -8.47 7.45 11.62
C LEU A 131 -8.35 5.95 11.32
N TYR A 132 -8.23 5.65 10.04
CA TYR A 132 -7.98 4.33 9.47
C TYR A 132 -6.52 4.28 9.01
N LEU A 133 -5.67 3.80 9.92
CA LEU A 133 -4.21 3.84 9.77
C LEU A 133 -3.66 2.67 8.94
N ASN A 134 -4.50 2.01 8.16
CA ASN A 134 -4.16 0.99 7.16
C ASN A 134 -3.80 1.67 5.84
N SER A 135 -3.05 2.76 5.93
CA SER A 135 -2.87 3.70 4.84
C SER A 135 -1.41 4.06 4.58
N GLY A 136 -1.17 4.44 3.33
CA GLY A 136 0.11 4.96 2.86
C GLY A 136 -0.11 5.85 1.64
N LEU A 137 0.95 6.51 1.19
CA LEU A 137 0.96 7.27 -0.04
C LEU A 137 2.29 7.16 -0.78
N SER A 138 2.24 7.33 -2.10
CA SER A 138 3.43 7.44 -2.95
C SER A 138 3.24 8.55 -3.99
N SER A 139 4.31 9.30 -4.24
CA SER A 139 4.34 10.36 -5.23
C SER A 139 5.01 9.91 -6.53
N SER A 140 4.46 10.34 -7.66
CA SER A 140 5.11 10.25 -8.97
C SER A 140 6.04 11.43 -9.27
N ARG A 141 6.28 12.34 -8.32
CA ARG A 141 7.21 13.48 -8.47
C ARG A 141 8.39 13.38 -7.53
N ASN A 142 9.59 13.47 -8.12
CA ASN A 142 10.84 13.59 -7.37
C ASN A 142 11.06 15.02 -6.82
N HIS A 143 12.13 15.23 -6.05
CA HIS A 143 12.45 16.53 -5.47
C HIS A 143 12.62 17.67 -6.50
N TYR A 144 12.97 17.33 -7.75
CA TYR A 144 13.10 18.28 -8.86
C TYR A 144 11.76 18.57 -9.58
N GLY A 145 10.65 17.98 -9.12
CA GLY A 145 9.34 18.08 -9.78
C GLY A 145 9.25 17.27 -11.08
N GLN A 146 10.22 16.39 -11.34
CA GLN A 146 10.22 15.51 -12.51
C GLN A 146 9.46 14.22 -12.19
N ARG A 147 8.92 13.60 -13.25
CA ARG A 147 8.22 12.33 -13.11
C ARG A 147 9.21 11.22 -12.74
N VAL A 148 8.90 10.50 -11.67
CA VAL A 148 9.60 9.29 -11.23
C VAL A 148 9.50 8.21 -12.31
N ILE A 149 10.61 7.51 -12.58
CA ILE A 149 10.60 6.44 -13.58
C ILE A 149 9.83 5.22 -13.06
N THR A 150 9.24 4.44 -13.97
CA THR A 150 8.39 3.29 -13.64
C THR A 150 9.00 2.35 -12.60
N ARG A 151 10.30 2.03 -12.76
CA ARG A 151 11.01 1.12 -11.84
C ARG A 151 11.07 1.68 -10.42
N GLU A 152 11.35 2.97 -10.28
CA GLU A 152 11.44 3.62 -8.99
C GLU A 152 10.06 3.73 -8.35
N ALA A 153 9.02 4.06 -9.13
CA ALA A 153 7.64 4.07 -8.65
C ALA A 153 7.19 2.70 -8.10
N ASP A 154 7.58 1.59 -8.75
CA ASP A 154 7.32 0.24 -8.26
C ASP A 154 8.00 -0.01 -6.90
N LEU A 155 9.28 0.39 -6.78
CA LEU A 155 10.08 0.16 -5.57
C LEU A 155 9.62 1.01 -4.41
N VAL A 156 9.33 2.30 -4.63
CA VAL A 156 8.73 3.19 -3.62
C VAL A 156 7.43 2.59 -3.12
N THR A 157 6.53 2.18 -4.02
CA THR A 157 5.25 1.61 -3.61
C THR A 157 5.43 0.31 -2.80
N ALA A 158 6.32 -0.57 -3.25
CA ALA A 158 6.64 -1.80 -2.53
C ALA A 158 7.28 -1.52 -1.16
N HIS A 159 8.09 -0.46 -1.04
CA HIS A 159 8.67 -0.02 0.22
C HIS A 159 7.59 0.46 1.20
N GLU A 160 6.66 1.31 0.76
CA GLU A 160 5.56 1.81 1.61
C GLU A 160 4.61 0.67 2.04
N PHE A 161 4.36 -0.29 1.16
CA PHE A 161 3.64 -1.51 1.54
C PHE A 161 4.44 -2.30 2.58
N GLY A 162 5.77 -2.30 2.51
CA GLY A 162 6.64 -2.97 3.49
C GLY A 162 6.49 -2.37 4.87
N HIS A 163 6.39 -1.04 4.96
CA HIS A 163 6.01 -0.35 6.20
C HIS A 163 4.64 -0.79 6.69
N ASN A 164 3.61 -0.77 5.85
CA ASN A 164 2.28 -1.19 6.27
C ASN A 164 2.22 -2.66 6.73
N TRP A 165 3.06 -3.53 6.16
CA TRP A 165 3.21 -4.93 6.59
C TRP A 165 4.05 -5.08 7.86
N GLY A 166 4.75 -4.03 8.27
CA GLY A 166 5.40 -3.91 9.58
C GLY A 166 6.91 -3.93 9.59
N SER A 167 7.56 -3.77 8.45
CA SER A 167 8.99 -3.48 8.44
C SER A 167 9.24 -2.01 8.68
N GLU A 168 10.10 -1.69 9.64
CA GLU A 168 10.79 -0.40 9.63
C GLU A 168 11.91 -0.40 8.57
N HIS A 169 12.59 0.72 8.42
CA HIS A 169 13.81 0.79 7.63
C HIS A 169 14.85 -0.23 8.11
N ASP A 170 15.59 -0.76 7.14
CA ASP A 170 16.68 -1.69 7.43
C ASP A 170 17.75 -1.00 8.28
N PRO A 171 18.14 -1.61 9.41
CA PRO A 171 19.19 -1.07 10.27
C PRO A 171 20.56 -1.18 9.58
N ASP A 172 21.46 -0.26 9.92
CA ASP A 172 22.83 -0.24 9.40
C ASP A 172 23.69 -1.35 10.03
N ARG A 173 23.47 -2.58 9.56
CA ARG A 173 24.22 -3.77 9.94
C ARG A 173 24.33 -4.72 8.75
N PRO A 174 25.45 -5.45 8.59
CA PRO A 174 25.74 -6.20 7.36
C PRO A 174 24.68 -7.22 6.93
N GLU A 175 23.94 -7.79 7.88
CA GLU A 175 22.85 -8.74 7.58
C GLU A 175 21.71 -8.08 6.78
N CYS A 176 21.40 -6.80 7.06
CA CYS A 176 20.21 -6.12 6.56
C CYS A 176 20.51 -4.90 5.70
N SER A 177 21.73 -4.39 5.75
CA SER A 177 22.25 -3.32 4.90
C SER A 177 23.64 -3.74 4.37
N PRO A 178 23.69 -4.68 3.41
CA PRO A 178 24.95 -5.18 2.86
C PRO A 178 25.58 -4.14 1.93
N SER A 179 26.86 -4.30 1.62
CA SER A 179 27.57 -3.39 0.71
C SER A 179 27.12 -3.55 -0.74
N ALA A 180 27.46 -2.58 -1.59
CA ALA A 180 27.19 -2.64 -3.04
C ALA A 180 27.78 -3.91 -3.70
N SER A 181 28.97 -4.35 -3.29
CA SER A 181 29.60 -5.58 -3.81
C SER A 181 28.85 -6.87 -3.42
N GLN A 182 27.97 -6.79 -2.42
CA GLN A 182 27.13 -7.89 -1.94
C GLN A 182 25.69 -7.80 -2.46
N GLY A 183 25.48 -7.10 -3.59
CA GLY A 183 24.19 -7.00 -4.25
C GLY A 183 23.35 -5.79 -3.83
N GLY A 184 23.98 -4.80 -3.18
CA GLY A 184 23.37 -3.51 -2.83
C GLY A 184 22.35 -3.60 -1.69
N SER A 185 21.78 -2.45 -1.33
CA SER A 185 20.79 -2.35 -0.26
C SER A 185 19.50 -3.11 -0.60
N TYR A 186 18.80 -3.58 0.43
CA TYR A 186 17.49 -4.21 0.30
C TYR A 186 16.36 -3.19 0.10
N LEU A 187 15.17 -3.69 -0.21
CA LEU A 187 13.99 -2.88 -0.49
C LEU A 187 13.64 -1.91 0.65
N MET A 188 13.82 -2.30 1.91
CA MET A 188 13.48 -1.48 3.08
C MET A 188 14.61 -0.53 3.51
N TYR A 189 15.60 -0.28 2.66
CA TYR A 189 16.64 0.71 2.94
C TYR A 189 16.07 2.13 3.06
N THR A 190 16.62 2.93 3.96
CA THR A 190 16.06 4.26 4.31
C THR A 190 16.10 5.29 3.18
N TYR A 191 16.90 5.06 2.14
CA TYR A 191 17.03 5.92 0.97
C TYR A 191 16.65 5.17 -0.31
N SER A 192 16.32 5.90 -1.36
CA SER A 192 15.93 5.35 -2.66
C SER A 192 17.00 4.44 -3.23
N VAL A 193 16.56 3.30 -3.74
CA VAL A 193 17.40 2.30 -4.38
C VAL A 193 17.21 2.35 -5.89
N SER A 194 18.31 2.18 -6.62
CA SER A 194 18.32 2.30 -8.09
C SER A 194 17.48 1.23 -8.81
N GLY A 195 17.23 0.11 -8.14
CA GLY A 195 16.52 -1.04 -8.67
C GLY A 195 17.34 -1.89 -9.64
N TYR A 196 18.64 -1.63 -9.78
CA TYR A 196 19.57 -2.42 -10.61
C TYR A 196 20.23 -3.54 -9.81
N ASP A 197 20.47 -3.33 -8.52
CA ASP A 197 21.14 -4.33 -7.71
C ASP A 197 20.20 -5.47 -7.33
N ILE A 198 20.79 -6.65 -7.11
CA ILE A 198 20.06 -7.91 -6.89
C ILE A 198 19.15 -7.82 -5.66
N ASN A 199 19.54 -7.07 -4.62
CA ASN A 199 18.79 -6.97 -3.37
C ASN A 199 17.71 -5.89 -3.40
N ASN A 200 17.71 -4.96 -4.36
CA ASN A 200 16.77 -3.82 -4.35
C ASN A 200 15.29 -4.26 -4.46
N LYS A 201 15.03 -5.49 -4.94
CA LYS A 201 13.69 -6.10 -5.03
C LYS A 201 13.48 -7.22 -4.01
N ARG A 202 14.33 -7.29 -2.99
CA ARG A 202 14.28 -8.31 -1.94
C ARG A 202 14.11 -7.62 -0.59
N PHE A 203 13.44 -8.31 0.32
CA PHE A 203 13.41 -7.91 1.71
C PHE A 203 14.63 -8.46 2.44
N SER A 204 15.17 -7.69 3.37
CA SER A 204 16.28 -8.13 4.19
C SER A 204 15.83 -9.18 5.21
N PRO A 205 16.75 -9.94 5.82
CA PRO A 205 16.43 -10.80 6.96
C PRO A 205 15.73 -10.06 8.11
N CYS A 206 16.05 -8.77 8.35
CA CYS A 206 15.38 -7.95 9.35
C CYS A 206 13.92 -7.71 8.99
N SER A 207 13.66 -7.28 7.74
CA SER A 207 12.30 -7.02 7.27
C SER A 207 11.45 -8.28 7.26
N LEU A 208 12.02 -9.43 6.86
CA LEU A 208 11.33 -10.72 6.86
C LEU A 208 10.85 -11.10 8.27
N ARG A 209 11.70 -10.94 9.30
CA ARG A 209 11.32 -11.20 10.70
C ARG A 209 10.22 -10.25 11.18
N ALA A 210 10.37 -8.95 10.90
CA ALA A 210 9.41 -7.93 11.32
C ALA A 210 8.02 -8.16 10.70
N ILE A 211 7.97 -8.32 9.38
CA ILE A 211 6.72 -8.55 8.63
C ILE A 211 6.09 -9.87 9.06
N ARG A 212 6.85 -10.95 9.22
CA ARG A 212 6.32 -12.24 9.70
C ARG A 212 5.60 -12.07 11.04
N ALA A 213 6.19 -11.35 11.99
CA ALA A 213 5.58 -11.14 13.29
C ALA A 213 4.21 -10.44 13.19
N VAL A 214 4.08 -9.46 12.29
CA VAL A 214 2.80 -8.81 12.01
C VAL A 214 1.82 -9.74 11.32
N LEU A 215 2.26 -10.53 10.33
CA LEU A 215 1.42 -11.50 9.65
C LEU A 215 0.83 -12.52 10.62
N VAL A 216 1.63 -13.05 11.55
CA VAL A 216 1.12 -13.95 12.62
C VAL A 216 0.05 -13.27 13.46
N ALA A 217 0.24 -12.01 13.81
CA ALA A 217 -0.66 -11.29 14.72
C ALA A 217 -1.95 -10.78 14.07
N LYS A 218 -1.90 -10.37 12.80
CA LYS A 218 -2.93 -9.52 12.17
C LYS A 218 -3.56 -10.10 10.91
N SER A 219 -2.88 -10.98 10.15
CA SER A 219 -3.36 -11.43 8.83
C SER A 219 -4.79 -12.00 8.85
N SER A 220 -5.09 -12.84 9.85
CA SER A 220 -6.41 -13.48 10.03
C SER A 220 -7.61 -12.51 10.14
N ARG A 221 -7.38 -11.21 10.36
CA ARG A 221 -8.44 -10.22 10.53
C ARG A 221 -9.02 -9.71 9.21
N CYS A 222 -8.22 -9.64 8.15
CA CYS A 222 -8.64 -8.95 6.93
C CYS A 222 -8.06 -9.52 5.63
N PHE A 223 -7.21 -10.55 5.70
CA PHE A 223 -6.73 -11.25 4.51
C PHE A 223 -7.81 -12.22 4.02
N THR A 224 -7.87 -12.38 2.71
CA THR A 224 -8.84 -13.27 2.05
C THR A 224 -8.13 -14.27 1.17
N GLU A 225 -8.76 -15.42 0.91
CA GLU A 225 -8.30 -16.35 -0.11
C GLU A 225 -8.47 -15.70 -1.50
N PRO A 226 -7.62 -16.04 -2.49
CA PRO A 226 -7.72 -15.48 -3.83
C PRO A 226 -9.06 -15.86 -4.45
N GLU A 227 -9.81 -14.86 -4.86
CA GLU A 227 -10.92 -15.05 -5.80
C GLU A 227 -10.33 -15.16 -7.22
N GLU A 228 -10.88 -16.04 -8.06
CA GLU A 228 -10.36 -16.23 -9.44
C GLU A 228 -10.65 -15.03 -10.36
N SER A 229 -11.66 -14.22 -10.03
CA SER A 229 -12.03 -12.99 -10.75
C SER A 229 -12.88 -12.08 -9.87
N TYR A 230 -12.67 -10.77 -9.93
CA TYR A 230 -13.49 -9.78 -9.23
C TYR A 230 -14.02 -8.71 -10.18
N CYS A 231 -15.31 -8.77 -10.48
CA CYS A 231 -15.96 -7.76 -11.30
C CYS A 231 -16.18 -6.47 -10.49
N GLY A 232 -15.64 -5.37 -10.99
CA GLY A 232 -15.83 -4.02 -10.47
C GLY A 232 -14.55 -3.34 -9.99
N ASN A 233 -13.38 -3.95 -10.20
CA ASN A 233 -12.07 -3.36 -9.93
C ASN A 233 -11.42 -2.75 -11.20
N GLN A 234 -12.13 -2.75 -12.34
CA GLN A 234 -11.69 -2.26 -13.65
C GLN A 234 -10.60 -3.14 -14.29
N ARG A 235 -10.52 -4.42 -13.90
CA ARG A 235 -9.61 -5.42 -14.44
C ARG A 235 -10.43 -6.58 -14.99
N VAL A 236 -10.05 -7.06 -16.17
CA VAL A 236 -10.69 -8.24 -16.77
C VAL A 236 -10.01 -9.50 -16.24
N GLU A 237 -10.75 -10.33 -15.51
CA GLU A 237 -10.24 -11.53 -14.83
C GLU A 237 -11.09 -12.77 -15.13
N GLY A 238 -10.48 -13.96 -15.13
CA GLY A 238 -11.19 -15.22 -15.34
C GLY A 238 -11.97 -15.29 -16.67
N GLN A 239 -13.30 -15.35 -16.58
CA GLN A 239 -14.22 -15.40 -17.74
C GLN A 239 -14.85 -14.03 -18.06
N GLU A 240 -14.40 -12.95 -17.44
CA GLU A 240 -14.92 -11.62 -17.73
C GLU A 240 -14.55 -11.20 -19.17
N GLU A 241 -15.51 -10.65 -19.90
CA GLU A 241 -15.24 -10.02 -21.21
C GLU A 241 -14.83 -8.54 -21.06
N CYS A 242 -15.28 -7.90 -19.97
CA CYS A 242 -14.96 -6.52 -19.61
C CYS A 242 -15.23 -6.28 -18.11
N ASP A 243 -14.54 -5.31 -17.52
CA ASP A 243 -14.85 -4.78 -16.18
C ASP A 243 -14.83 -3.25 -16.21
N ALA A 244 -16.00 -2.64 -15.99
CA ALA A 244 -16.20 -1.19 -16.01
C ALA A 244 -16.05 -0.53 -14.61
N GLY A 245 -15.83 -1.31 -13.55
CA GLY A 245 -15.85 -0.83 -12.17
C GLY A 245 -17.22 -0.95 -11.48
N LEU A 246 -17.25 -0.91 -10.14
CA LEU A 246 -18.49 -0.83 -9.37
C LEU A 246 -19.17 0.54 -9.58
N VAL A 247 -20.27 0.56 -10.33
CA VAL A 247 -21.11 1.75 -10.52
C VAL A 247 -22.05 1.91 -9.32
N GLY A 248 -21.95 3.02 -8.57
CA GLY A 248 -22.84 3.29 -7.44
C GLY A 248 -22.85 4.74 -6.93
N GLN A 249 -23.94 5.44 -7.29
CA GLN A 249 -24.47 6.76 -6.89
C GLN A 249 -23.66 8.03 -7.22
N ASP A 250 -24.31 8.89 -8.00
CA ASP A 250 -23.94 10.25 -8.43
C ASP A 250 -22.97 10.39 -9.61
N ASP A 251 -23.14 9.62 -10.68
CA ASP A 251 -23.09 10.15 -12.06
C ASP A 251 -23.64 9.14 -13.10
N ILE A 252 -24.30 9.69 -14.13
CA ILE A 252 -25.29 9.07 -15.03
C ILE A 252 -24.69 8.14 -16.12
N VAL A 253 -25.27 6.92 -16.23
CA VAL A 253 -25.58 6.02 -17.40
C VAL A 253 -24.57 5.97 -18.57
N VAL A 254 -24.06 4.80 -19.01
CA VAL A 254 -24.65 3.93 -20.07
C VAL A 254 -24.28 2.45 -19.87
N THR A 255 -25.30 1.61 -19.67
CA THR A 255 -25.32 0.17 -19.95
C THR A 255 -25.02 -0.10 -21.43
N ASN A 256 -24.17 -1.07 -21.72
CA ASN A 256 -23.80 -1.59 -23.06
C ASN A 256 -22.93 -0.65 -23.92
N ILE A 257 -21.61 -0.61 -23.70
CA ILE A 257 -20.69 -0.17 -24.75
C ILE A 257 -19.51 -1.13 -24.88
N VAL A 258 -19.69 -2.04 -25.83
CA VAL A 258 -18.65 -2.57 -26.71
C VAL A 258 -17.91 -1.38 -27.35
N ASN A 259 -16.62 -1.21 -27.05
CA ASN A 259 -15.53 -0.62 -27.86
C ASN A 259 -14.54 0.21 -27.02
N CYS A 260 -13.42 -0.43 -26.69
CA CYS A 260 -12.24 0.19 -26.11
C CYS A 260 -11.48 0.97 -27.21
N GLY A 261 -11.69 2.29 -27.29
CA GLY A 261 -11.05 3.18 -28.27
C GLY A 261 -10.07 4.19 -27.65
N LYS A 262 -8.83 4.20 -28.15
CA LYS A 262 -7.69 5.04 -27.73
C LYS A 262 -7.88 6.53 -28.04
N LYS A 263 -7.36 7.41 -27.18
CA LYS A 263 -6.66 8.68 -27.52
C LYS A 263 -6.01 9.30 -26.27
N HIS A 264 -4.83 9.91 -26.46
CA HIS A 264 -3.93 10.43 -25.42
C HIS A 264 -4.21 11.91 -25.10
N PHE A 265 -4.17 12.29 -23.82
CA PHE A 265 -3.94 13.66 -23.35
C PHE A 265 -3.17 13.69 -22.02
N VAL A 266 -2.57 14.85 -21.74
CA VAL A 266 -1.56 15.15 -20.73
C VAL A 266 -2.17 15.33 -19.34
N LEU A 267 -1.55 14.69 -18.34
CA LEU A 267 -1.90 14.76 -16.92
C LEU A 267 -1.51 16.11 -16.30
N ILE A 268 -2.47 16.80 -15.69
CA ILE A 268 -2.24 17.91 -14.76
C ILE A 268 -3.00 17.59 -13.46
N GLY A 269 -2.26 17.26 -12.39
CA GLY A 269 -2.72 17.41 -11.00
C GLY A 269 -3.73 16.40 -10.43
N ILE A 270 -3.66 15.11 -10.76
CA ILE A 270 -4.63 14.10 -10.28
C ILE A 270 -4.13 13.38 -9.01
N LEU A 271 -4.94 13.37 -7.96
CA LEU A 271 -4.84 12.48 -6.80
C LEU A 271 -5.63 11.18 -7.06
N LEU A 272 -5.02 10.04 -6.78
CA LEU A 272 -5.54 8.71 -7.11
C LEU A 272 -5.56 7.84 -5.87
N VAL A 273 -6.70 7.25 -5.54
CA VAL A 273 -6.82 6.36 -4.39
C VAL A 273 -6.97 4.93 -4.88
N VAL A 274 -6.01 4.08 -4.55
CA VAL A 274 -6.08 2.63 -4.80
C VAL A 274 -6.35 1.94 -3.49
N ARG A 275 -7.48 1.23 -3.40
CA ARG A 275 -7.84 0.44 -2.23
C ARG A 275 -7.65 -1.03 -2.52
N ILE A 276 -6.91 -1.67 -1.64
CA ILE A 276 -6.31 -2.98 -1.87
C ILE A 276 -6.83 -3.95 -0.82
N VAL A 277 -7.29 -5.10 -1.30
CA VAL A 277 -7.49 -6.27 -0.46
C VAL A 277 -6.24 -7.11 -0.59
N ILE A 278 -5.65 -7.46 0.55
CA ILE A 278 -4.46 -8.30 0.56
C ILE A 278 -4.93 -9.75 0.51
N ILE A 279 -4.37 -10.50 -0.43
CA ILE A 279 -4.73 -11.88 -0.70
C ILE A 279 -3.64 -12.80 -0.19
N TRP A 280 -4.06 -13.99 0.24
CA TRP A 280 -3.18 -15.07 0.60
C TRP A 280 -3.64 -16.37 -0.05
N LYS A 281 -2.82 -16.95 -0.93
CA LYS A 281 -2.96 -18.35 -1.35
C LYS A 281 -2.66 -19.25 -0.16
N LYS A 282 -3.69 -19.86 0.42
CA LYS A 282 -3.60 -20.84 1.51
C LYS A 282 -2.38 -21.75 1.30
N ALA A 283 -1.31 -21.49 2.04
CA ALA A 283 -0.16 -22.37 2.05
C ALA A 283 -0.64 -23.67 2.70
N LYS A 284 -0.20 -24.83 2.19
CA LYS A 284 -0.39 -26.11 2.89
C LYS A 284 0.24 -25.95 4.28
N PHE A 285 -0.60 -25.69 5.29
CA PHE A 285 -0.16 -25.78 6.67
C PHE A 285 0.22 -27.22 6.94
N ALA A 286 1.43 -27.43 7.45
CA ALA A 286 1.63 -28.56 8.35
C ALA A 286 0.66 -28.35 9.52
N GLU A 287 -0.18 -29.35 9.76
CA GLU A 287 -1.27 -29.31 10.73
C GLU A 287 -0.83 -28.78 12.10
N ARG A 288 -1.75 -28.02 12.71
CA ARG A 288 -1.65 -27.54 14.08
C ARG A 288 -1.39 -28.71 15.05
N SER A 289 -0.33 -28.62 15.82
CA SER A 289 -0.32 -29.18 17.17
C SER A 289 0.34 -28.16 18.12
N ASN A 290 -0.46 -27.64 19.05
CA ASN A 290 -0.09 -26.81 20.20
C ASN A 290 0.46 -25.40 19.94
N LEU A 291 -0.45 -24.44 19.68
CA LEU A 291 -0.24 -23.06 20.14
C LEU A 291 -0.91 -22.94 21.51
N GLN A 292 -0.12 -23.03 22.57
CA GLN A 292 -0.54 -22.63 23.90
C GLN A 292 -0.88 -21.13 23.86
N HIS A 293 -2.04 -20.78 24.43
CA HIS A 293 -2.44 -19.41 24.69
C HIS A 293 -1.40 -18.72 25.57
N VAL A 294 -0.56 -17.86 24.97
CA VAL A 294 0.26 -16.91 25.74
C VAL A 294 -0.51 -15.59 25.79
N ASN A 295 -1.14 -15.35 26.94
CA ASN A 295 -1.79 -14.08 27.26
C ASN A 295 -0.72 -13.02 27.53
N TRP A 296 -0.47 -12.13 26.57
CA TRP A 296 0.21 -10.86 26.82
C TRP A 296 -0.85 -9.77 26.98
N PHE A 297 -1.45 -9.69 28.16
CA PHE A 297 -2.11 -8.46 28.60
C PHE A 297 -1.07 -7.58 29.28
N GLN A 298 -0.64 -6.55 28.58
CA GLN A 298 -0.05 -5.37 29.19
C GLN A 298 -0.69 -4.16 28.51
N ASP A 299 -1.49 -3.42 29.29
CA ASP A 299 -1.99 -2.11 28.93
C ASP A 299 -0.79 -1.19 28.65
N ALA A 300 -0.71 -0.70 27.41
CA ALA A 300 0.35 0.22 26.98
C ALA A 300 -0.19 1.66 26.96
N PRO A 301 0.59 2.65 27.45
CA PRO A 301 0.24 4.08 27.38
C PRO A 301 0.23 4.56 25.92
N GLU A 302 -0.39 5.73 25.67
CA GLU A 302 -0.51 6.38 24.35
C GLU A 302 0.70 6.12 23.43
N GLU A 303 0.54 5.18 22.49
CA GLU A 303 1.59 4.74 21.59
C GLU A 303 1.81 5.87 20.56
N LYS A 304 3.01 6.45 20.51
CA LYS A 304 3.38 7.39 19.44
C LYS A 304 3.17 6.67 18.10
N LEU A 305 2.34 7.23 17.22
CA LEU A 305 2.11 6.68 15.89
C LEU A 305 3.43 6.53 15.14
N ASN A 306 3.75 5.31 14.72
CA ASN A 306 4.94 5.02 13.93
C ASN A 306 4.65 5.26 12.44
N VAL A 307 5.34 6.23 11.85
CA VAL A 307 5.19 6.62 10.44
C VAL A 307 6.58 6.82 9.87
N GLN A 308 6.87 6.15 8.76
CA GLN A 308 8.17 6.23 8.09
C GLN A 308 8.01 6.69 6.64
N SER A 309 9.01 7.43 6.16
CA SER A 309 9.04 8.08 4.86
C SER A 309 10.19 7.53 4.03
N HIS A 310 9.91 7.21 2.78
CA HIS A 310 10.94 6.91 1.81
C HIS A 310 11.43 8.18 1.10
N VAL A 311 12.75 8.36 1.02
CA VAL A 311 13.40 9.58 0.53
C VAL A 311 14.37 9.23 -0.59
N LEU A 312 14.46 10.11 -1.61
CA LEU A 312 15.48 10.06 -2.66
C LEU A 312 16.92 10.12 -2.13
#